data_AF-A0A0S2F954-F1
#
_entry.id   AF-A0A0S2F954-F1
#
_cell.length_a   1.000
_cell.length_b   1.000
_cell.length_c   1.000
_cell.angle_alpha   90.00
_cell.angle_beta   90.00
_cell.angle_gamma   90.00
#
_symmetry.space_group_name_H-M   'P 1'
#
loop_
_entity.id
_entity.type
_entity.pdbx_description
1 polymer ?
#
loop_
_entity_poly.entity_id
_entity_poly.type
_entity_poly.pdbx_seq_one_letter_code
_entity_poly.pdbx_strand_id
1 'polypeptide(L)'
;MAATVQRLRIGRAVVACDIDGALRQAEIAELFIDERPLAQWLGLSRDLSNSDTDLDPALPPALAERGRAAFLGLQPAHNQLGSGRLVLYRCHCGSDYCGVISCVLEFDGDHVVWRQVTLEDDDGPMSGPDSGENVQEENAASSSLSPAPLRFVFDRTQYRLELERHFQERHSQERPLPP
;
A
#
# COMPACT_ATOMS: atom_id res chain seq x y z
N MET A 1 -19.90 7.25 18.24
CA MET A 1 -19.57 7.99 16.99
C MET A 1 -19.57 6.97 15.87
N ALA A 2 -20.36 7.17 14.82
CA ALA A 2 -20.31 6.29 13.65
C ALA A 2 -18.92 6.43 12.99
N ALA A 3 -18.28 5.32 12.66
CA ALA A 3 -17.04 5.38 11.90
C ALA A 3 -17.34 6.01 10.54
N THR A 4 -16.60 7.05 10.16
CA THR A 4 -16.69 7.61 8.82
C THR A 4 -16.28 6.53 7.82
N VAL A 5 -17.15 6.26 6.84
CA VAL A 5 -16.86 5.37 5.71
C VAL A 5 -16.15 6.19 4.63
N GLN A 6 -14.95 5.77 4.26
CA GLN A 6 -14.14 6.36 3.21
C GLN A 6 -14.39 5.67 1.86
N ARG A 7 -14.03 6.37 0.78
CA ARG A 7 -14.02 5.85 -0.59
C ARG A 7 -12.61 5.45 -0.98
N LEU A 8 -12.44 4.21 -1.47
CA LEU A 8 -11.19 3.77 -2.10
C LEU A 8 -11.21 4.14 -3.59
N ARG A 9 -10.10 4.66 -4.11
CA ARG A 9 -9.81 4.72 -5.54
C ARG A 9 -8.38 4.24 -5.78
N ILE A 10 -8.19 3.39 -6.78
CA ILE A 10 -6.88 2.95 -7.26
C ILE A 10 -6.58 3.75 -8.53
N GLY A 11 -5.46 4.46 -8.54
CA GLY A 11 -5.07 5.28 -9.68
C GLY A 11 -3.62 5.09 -10.03
N ARG A 12 -3.05 6.13 -10.63
CA ARG A 12 -1.63 6.21 -10.95
C ARG A 12 -1.02 7.42 -10.27
N ALA A 13 0.23 7.27 -9.84
CA ALA A 13 1.11 8.37 -9.46
C ALA A 13 2.35 8.34 -10.35
N VAL A 14 2.92 9.51 -10.62
CA VAL A 14 4.22 9.62 -11.27
C VAL A 14 5.25 9.84 -10.18
N VAL A 15 6.22 8.95 -10.10
CA VAL A 15 7.38 9.10 -9.22
C VAL A 15 8.60 9.43 -10.05
N ALA A 16 9.39 10.39 -9.56
CA ALA A 16 10.69 10.68 -10.12
C ALA A 16 11.73 9.77 -9.47
N CYS A 17 12.55 9.11 -10.28
CA CYS A 17 13.65 8.28 -9.83
C CYS A 17 14.96 8.72 -10.50
N ASP A 18 16.03 8.80 -9.72
CA ASP A 18 17.37 8.96 -10.26
C ASP A 18 17.91 7.57 -10.59
N ILE A 19 18.23 7.33 -11.86
CA ILE A 19 18.84 6.09 -12.33
C ILE A 19 20.10 6.48 -13.11
N ASP A 20 21.25 6.09 -12.58
CA ASP A 20 22.58 6.37 -13.15
C ASP A 20 22.84 7.88 -13.41
N GLY A 21 22.34 8.75 -12.54
CA GLY A 21 22.49 10.21 -12.65
C GLY A 21 21.53 10.86 -13.65
N ALA A 22 20.58 10.10 -14.19
CA ALA A 22 19.51 10.60 -15.04
C ALA A 22 18.18 10.59 -14.30
N LEU A 23 17.51 11.74 -14.26
CA LEU A 23 16.15 11.83 -13.74
C LEU A 23 15.19 11.13 -14.70
N ARG A 24 14.53 10.09 -14.21
CA ARG A 24 13.49 9.33 -14.90
C ARG A 24 12.16 9.53 -14.18
N GLN A 25 11.09 9.24 -14.90
CA GLN A 25 9.75 9.21 -14.35
C GLN A 25 9.18 7.80 -14.58
N ALA A 26 8.53 7.26 -13.55
CA ALA A 26 7.80 6.01 -13.64
C ALA A 26 6.34 6.25 -13.21
N GLU A 27 5.40 5.68 -13.95
CA GLU A 27 4.02 5.56 -13.49
C GLU A 27 3.90 4.32 -12.62
N ILE A 28 3.37 4.49 -11.41
CA ILE A 28 3.13 3.40 -10.46
C ILE A 28 1.67 3.42 -10.03
N ALA A 29 1.16 2.28 -9.58
CA ALA A 29 -0.16 2.23 -8.95
C ALA A 29 -0.18 3.04 -7.63
N GLU A 30 -1.32 3.70 -7.38
CA GLU A 30 -1.51 4.55 -6.20
C GLU A 30 -2.88 4.29 -5.55
N LEU A 31 -2.89 4.29 -4.22
CA LEU A 31 -4.07 4.12 -3.38
C LEU A 31 -4.54 5.50 -2.90
N PHE A 32 -5.74 5.90 -3.29
CA PHE A 32 -6.40 7.12 -2.84
C PHE A 32 -7.54 6.78 -1.90
N ILE A 33 -7.59 7.47 -0.77
CA ILE A 33 -8.63 7.38 0.25
C ILE A 33 -9.27 8.74 0.35
N ASP A 34 -10.54 8.84 -0.02
CA ASP A 34 -11.26 10.11 -0.20
C ASP A 34 -10.50 11.09 -1.11
N GLU A 35 -10.04 10.59 -2.26
CA GLU A 35 -9.24 11.32 -3.26
C GLU A 35 -7.86 11.83 -2.78
N ARG A 36 -7.47 11.51 -1.55
CA ARG A 36 -6.15 11.81 -1.00
C ARG A 36 -5.23 10.58 -1.08
N PRO A 37 -4.00 10.70 -1.63
CA PRO A 37 -3.04 9.58 -1.67
C PRO A 37 -2.76 9.04 -0.26
N LEU A 38 -2.69 7.72 -0.11
CA LEU A 38 -2.39 7.08 1.17
C LEU A 38 -1.03 7.52 1.71
N ALA A 39 -0.01 7.74 0.86
CA ALA A 39 1.26 8.34 1.28
C ALA A 39 1.08 9.70 2.00
N GLN A 40 0.15 10.54 1.54
CA GLN A 40 -0.14 11.81 2.19
C GLN A 40 -0.84 11.64 3.55
N TRP A 41 -1.64 10.59 3.73
CA TRP A 41 -2.21 10.25 5.04
C TRP A 41 -1.13 9.84 6.05
N LEU A 42 -0.10 9.14 5.56
CA LEU A 42 1.01 8.62 6.36
C LEU A 42 2.15 9.63 6.55
N GLY A 43 2.13 10.77 5.85
CA GLY A 43 3.23 11.74 5.86
C GLY A 43 4.49 11.22 5.15
N LEU A 44 4.33 10.31 4.19
CA LEU A 44 5.41 9.68 3.44
C LEU A 44 5.51 10.27 2.03
N SER A 45 6.70 10.17 1.45
CA SER A 45 6.93 10.43 0.02
C SER A 45 6.75 9.14 -0.79
N ARG A 46 6.26 9.26 -2.03
CA ARG A 46 6.31 8.18 -3.01
C ARG A 46 7.70 8.18 -3.63
N ASP A 47 8.59 7.38 -3.07
CA ASP A 47 9.99 7.22 -3.47
C ASP A 47 10.34 5.75 -3.66
N LEU A 48 11.63 5.44 -3.82
CA LEU A 48 12.11 4.07 -3.99
C LEU A 48 11.78 3.14 -2.82
N SER A 49 11.52 3.65 -1.62
CA SER A 49 11.15 2.82 -0.47
C SER A 49 9.64 2.52 -0.45
N ASN A 50 8.86 3.25 -1.25
CA ASN A 50 7.40 3.15 -1.31
C ASN A 50 6.93 3.29 -2.76
N SER A 51 7.48 2.52 -3.69
CA SER A 51 7.13 2.64 -5.12
C SER A 51 6.36 1.45 -5.67
N ASP A 52 6.39 0.31 -5.00
CA ASP A 52 5.80 -0.93 -5.50
C ASP A 52 4.53 -1.31 -4.71
N THR A 53 3.65 -2.09 -5.33
CA THR A 53 2.39 -2.59 -4.74
C THR A 53 1.87 -3.77 -5.54
N ASP A 54 1.16 -4.70 -4.88
CA ASP A 54 0.50 -5.85 -5.52
C ASP A 54 -0.60 -5.46 -6.53
N LEU A 55 -0.94 -4.18 -6.59
CA LEU A 55 -1.88 -3.61 -7.55
C LEU A 55 -1.17 -3.01 -8.78
N ASP A 56 0.16 -3.13 -8.92
CA ASP A 56 0.83 -2.54 -10.07
C ASP A 56 0.43 -3.25 -11.39
N PRO A 57 0.03 -2.49 -12.43
CA PRO A 57 -0.38 -3.07 -13.71
C PRO A 57 0.75 -3.79 -14.44
N ALA A 58 2.02 -3.52 -14.12
CA ALA A 58 3.19 -4.16 -14.73
C ALA A 58 3.53 -5.54 -14.14
N LEU A 59 2.92 -5.94 -13.02
CA LEU A 59 3.20 -7.24 -12.39
C LEU A 59 2.85 -8.40 -13.33
N PRO A 60 3.54 -9.55 -13.30
CA PRO A 60 3.08 -10.77 -13.99
C PRO A 60 1.65 -11.18 -13.58
N PRO A 61 0.82 -11.75 -14.49
CA PRO A 61 -0.58 -12.07 -14.20
C PRO A 61 -0.82 -12.92 -12.95
N ALA A 62 0.06 -13.90 -12.69
CA ALA A 62 -0.05 -14.75 -11.50
C ALA A 62 0.17 -13.98 -10.19
N LEU A 63 1.04 -12.95 -10.20
CA LEU A 63 1.25 -12.09 -9.03
C LEU A 63 0.11 -11.09 -8.88
N ALA A 64 -0.38 -10.53 -9.99
CA ALA A 64 -1.53 -9.64 -10.00
C ALA A 64 -2.80 -10.32 -9.44
N GLU A 65 -3.11 -11.55 -9.85
CA GLU A 65 -4.26 -12.30 -9.31
C GLU A 65 -4.07 -12.66 -7.83
N ARG A 66 -2.82 -12.91 -7.39
CA ARG A 66 -2.54 -13.12 -5.97
C ARG A 66 -2.80 -11.85 -5.17
N GLY A 67 -2.33 -10.71 -5.65
CA GLY A 67 -2.62 -9.40 -5.08
C GLY A 67 -4.12 -9.16 -4.96
N ARG A 68 -4.83 -9.33 -6.07
CA ARG A 68 -6.30 -9.21 -6.13
C ARG A 68 -7.00 -10.07 -5.08
N ALA A 69 -6.66 -11.35 -5.01
CA ALA A 69 -7.29 -12.28 -4.08
C ALA A 69 -6.99 -11.92 -2.60
N ALA A 70 -5.80 -11.40 -2.30
CA ALA A 70 -5.46 -10.92 -0.96
C ALA A 70 -6.26 -9.66 -0.60
N PHE A 71 -6.34 -8.67 -1.50
CA PHE A 71 -7.12 -7.44 -1.29
C PHE A 71 -8.63 -7.72 -1.12
N LEU A 72 -9.14 -8.79 -1.74
CA LEU A 72 -10.54 -9.24 -1.60
C LEU A 72 -10.78 -10.19 -0.41
N GLY A 73 -9.74 -10.51 0.37
CA GLY A 73 -9.84 -11.45 1.50
C GLY A 73 -10.18 -12.89 1.10
N LEU A 74 -9.96 -13.25 -0.16
CA LEU A 74 -10.20 -14.61 -0.68
C LEU A 74 -9.06 -15.56 -0.29
N GLN A 75 -7.90 -15.00 0.03
CA GLN A 75 -6.75 -15.72 0.57
C GLN A 75 -6.02 -14.85 1.60
N PRO A 76 -5.24 -15.46 2.50
CA PRO A 76 -4.35 -14.71 3.38
C PRO A 76 -3.40 -13.82 2.58
N ALA A 77 -3.11 -12.62 3.08
CA ALA A 77 -2.02 -11.83 2.57
C ALA A 77 -0.70 -12.53 2.94
N HIS A 78 0.09 -12.90 1.94
CA HIS A 78 1.41 -13.46 2.15
C HIS A 78 2.45 -12.37 1.90
N ASN A 79 3.18 -12.00 2.94
CA ASN A 79 4.37 -11.17 2.88
C ASN A 79 5.59 -11.96 3.37
N GLN A 80 6.80 -11.52 3.02
CA GLN A 80 8.04 -12.19 3.39
C GLN A 80 8.30 -12.12 4.90
N LEU A 81 7.70 -11.14 5.59
CA LEU A 81 7.73 -10.98 7.05
C LEU A 81 6.90 -12.03 7.80
N GLY A 82 6.04 -12.79 7.09
CA GLY A 82 5.23 -13.85 7.69
C GLY A 82 4.12 -13.36 8.62
N SER A 83 3.80 -12.07 8.61
CA SER A 83 2.85 -11.47 9.56
C SER A 83 1.39 -11.64 9.17
N GLY A 84 1.11 -12.05 7.93
CA GLY A 84 -0.25 -12.16 7.40
C GLY A 84 -0.91 -10.81 7.11
N ARG A 85 -0.16 -9.71 7.18
CA ARG A 85 -0.65 -8.35 6.93
C ARG A 85 -0.67 -8.06 5.43
N LEU A 86 -1.71 -7.34 4.99
CA LEU A 86 -1.84 -6.90 3.61
C LEU A 86 -0.82 -5.81 3.33
N VAL A 87 0.05 -6.02 2.36
CA VAL A 87 1.03 -5.03 1.92
C VAL A 87 0.36 -4.05 0.97
N LEU A 88 0.41 -2.77 1.34
CA LEU A 88 -0.13 -1.65 0.56
C LEU A 88 0.96 -1.06 -0.33
N TYR A 89 2.15 -0.81 0.24
CA TYR A 89 3.32 -0.33 -0.47
C TYR A 89 4.58 -1.11 -0.09
N ARG A 90 5.48 -1.28 -1.07
CA ARG A 90 6.80 -1.89 -0.93
C ARG A 90 7.91 -0.98 -1.46
N CYS A 91 9.12 -1.30 -1.03
CA CYS A 91 10.34 -0.86 -1.68
C CYS A 91 10.40 -1.35 -3.14
N HIS A 92 11.01 -0.55 -4.02
CA HIS A 92 11.20 -0.83 -5.44
C HIS A 92 11.95 -2.15 -5.73
N CYS A 93 12.72 -2.67 -4.77
CA CYS A 93 13.42 -3.95 -4.92
C CYS A 93 12.46 -5.16 -4.82
N GLY A 94 11.21 -4.93 -4.42
CA GLY A 94 10.18 -5.96 -4.25
C GLY A 94 10.38 -6.83 -3.00
N SER A 95 11.31 -6.48 -2.11
CA SER A 95 11.53 -7.18 -0.85
C SER A 95 10.79 -6.49 0.31
N ASP A 96 10.06 -7.27 1.10
CA ASP A 96 9.35 -6.75 2.27
C ASP A 96 10.31 -6.46 3.44
N TYR A 97 11.50 -7.04 3.45
CA TYR A 97 12.54 -6.81 4.47
C TYR A 97 13.15 -5.40 4.43
N CYS A 98 12.94 -4.66 3.33
CA CYS A 98 13.33 -3.25 3.26
C CYS A 98 12.33 -2.32 3.99
N GLY A 99 11.29 -2.90 4.60
CA GLY A 99 10.16 -2.17 5.15
C GLY A 99 9.02 -2.07 4.15
N VAL A 100 7.80 -2.22 4.65
CA VAL A 100 6.56 -2.12 3.90
C VAL A 100 5.54 -1.27 4.63
N ILE A 101 4.66 -0.63 3.89
CA ILE A 101 3.42 -0.11 4.48
C ILE A 101 2.38 -1.22 4.41
N SER A 102 1.89 -1.67 5.56
CA SER A 102 0.96 -2.79 5.64
C SER A 102 -0.21 -2.53 6.59
N CYS A 103 -1.26 -3.32 6.47
CA CYS A 103 -2.42 -3.26 7.35
C CYS A 103 -2.99 -4.64 7.70
N VAL A 104 -3.74 -4.70 8.79
CA VAL A 104 -4.66 -5.82 9.04
C VAL A 104 -5.92 -5.59 8.21
N LEU A 105 -6.22 -6.51 7.30
CA LEU A 105 -7.43 -6.48 6.48
C LEU A 105 -8.53 -7.28 7.18
N GLU A 106 -9.65 -6.62 7.48
CA GLU A 106 -10.83 -7.25 8.08
C GLU A 106 -12.06 -6.99 7.20
N PHE A 107 -12.95 -7.98 7.10
CA PHE A 107 -14.26 -7.84 6.47
C PHE A 107 -15.34 -7.93 7.56
N ASP A 108 -16.09 -6.85 7.75
CA ASP A 108 -17.12 -6.73 8.79
C ASP A 108 -18.46 -6.36 8.14
N GLY A 109 -19.24 -7.39 7.80
CA GLY A 109 -20.52 -7.25 7.11
C GLY A 109 -20.37 -6.53 5.76
N ASP A 110 -20.96 -5.34 5.69
CA ASP A 110 -20.95 -4.46 4.51
C ASP A 110 -19.71 -3.54 4.45
N HIS A 111 -18.74 -3.73 5.34
CA HIS A 111 -17.52 -2.93 5.39
C HIS A 111 -16.25 -3.75 5.19
N VAL A 112 -15.24 -3.10 4.62
CA VAL A 112 -13.84 -3.54 4.62
C VAL A 112 -13.05 -2.60 5.52
N VAL A 113 -12.28 -3.12 6.45
CA VAL A 113 -11.50 -2.31 7.38
C VAL A 113 -10.03 -2.57 7.17
N TRP A 114 -9.28 -1.50 6.89
CA TRP A 114 -7.82 -1.50 7.00
C TRP A 114 -7.47 -0.98 8.38
N ARG A 115 -7.04 -1.87 9.26
CA ARG A 115 -6.61 -1.51 10.62
C ARG A 115 -5.10 -1.46 10.70
N GLN A 116 -4.63 -0.61 11.60
CA GLN A 116 -3.22 -0.47 11.92
C GLN A 116 -2.39 -0.22 10.67
N VAL A 117 -2.81 0.67 9.77
CA VAL A 117 -1.99 1.00 8.59
C VAL A 117 -0.72 1.69 9.09
N THR A 118 0.42 1.05 8.91
CA THR A 118 1.71 1.47 9.50
C THR A 118 2.89 0.91 8.70
N LEU A 119 4.10 1.36 9.04
CA LEU A 119 5.35 0.74 8.59
C LEU A 119 5.55 -0.59 9.32
N GLU A 120 6.01 -1.60 8.59
CA GLU A 120 6.36 -2.92 9.08
C GLU A 120 7.69 -3.35 8.48
N ASP A 121 8.60 -3.85 9.30
CA ASP A 121 9.90 -4.39 8.89
C ASP A 121 10.21 -5.70 9.66
N ASP A 122 11.47 -6.11 9.68
CA ASP A 122 11.94 -7.32 10.38
C ASP A 122 11.62 -7.36 11.88
N ASP A 123 11.50 -6.18 12.52
CA ASP A 123 11.12 -6.06 13.92
C ASP A 123 9.59 -6.06 14.13
N GLY A 124 8.84 -6.14 13.02
CA GLY A 124 7.39 -6.21 12.98
C GLY A 124 6.72 -4.85 12.71
N PRO A 125 5.39 -4.76 12.90
CA PRO A 125 4.67 -3.52 12.64
C PRO A 125 4.97 -2.48 13.71
N MET A 126 5.34 -1.27 13.29
CA MET A 126 5.55 -0.15 14.21
C MET A 126 4.27 0.13 15.00
N SER A 127 4.35 -0.11 16.31
CA SER A 127 3.35 0.37 17.26
C SER A 127 3.43 1.90 17.29
N GLY A 128 2.29 2.58 17.42
CA GLY A 128 2.27 4.05 17.49
C GLY A 128 3.16 4.58 18.61
N PRO A 129 3.38 5.90 18.70
CA PRO A 129 4.34 6.46 19.65
C PRO A 129 4.03 5.99 21.08
N ASP A 130 4.84 5.06 21.57
CA ASP A 130 4.93 4.74 22.98
C ASP A 130 5.50 6.00 23.63
N SER A 131 4.65 6.76 24.31
CA SER A 131 5.09 7.75 25.27
C SER A 131 5.79 7.01 26.41
N GLY A 132 7.09 6.73 26.26
CA GLY A 132 7.87 5.96 27.22
C GLY A 132 9.32 5.72 26.80
N GLU A 133 10.13 6.80 26.89
CA GLU A 133 11.56 6.83 27.25
C GLU A 133 12.59 5.84 26.66
N ASN A 134 13.65 6.44 26.10
CA ASN A 134 15.04 5.97 25.96
C ASN A 134 15.38 5.01 24.82
N VAL A 135 15.78 5.57 23.66
CA VAL A 135 16.96 5.07 22.92
C VAL A 135 17.80 6.26 22.44
N GLN A 136 19.09 6.15 22.69
CA GLN A 136 20.15 7.14 22.51
C GLN A 136 20.23 7.77 21.11
N GLU A 137 20.54 9.06 21.14
CA GLU A 137 21.07 9.89 20.06
C GLU A 137 22.29 9.22 19.40
N GLU A 138 22.17 8.71 18.16
CA GLU A 138 23.25 8.71 17.13
C GLU A 138 22.64 8.48 15.73
N ASN A 139 21.92 9.49 15.19
CA ASN A 139 21.81 9.86 13.77
C ASN A 139 20.62 10.81 13.55
N ALA A 140 20.84 12.09 13.84
CA ALA A 140 19.87 13.15 13.62
C ALA A 140 19.73 13.48 12.12
N ALA A 141 18.74 12.86 11.45
CA ALA A 141 18.13 13.40 10.23
C ALA A 141 16.69 12.91 9.93
N SER A 142 16.16 11.87 10.60
CA SER A 142 14.85 11.30 10.22
C SER A 142 13.94 10.92 11.40
N SER A 143 13.99 11.65 12.53
CA SER A 143 12.94 11.53 13.56
C SER A 143 11.70 12.32 13.16
N SER A 144 11.03 11.88 12.09
CA SER A 144 9.65 12.25 11.83
C SER A 144 8.77 11.34 12.68
N LEU A 145 8.09 11.92 13.66
CA LEU A 145 7.00 11.32 14.43
C LEU A 145 6.16 10.40 13.52
N SER A 146 6.30 9.08 13.64
CA SER A 146 5.46 8.16 12.90
C SER A 146 4.03 8.35 13.39
N PRO A 147 3.07 8.71 12.51
CA PRO A 147 1.69 8.88 12.94
C PRO A 147 1.21 7.55 13.53
N ALA A 148 0.39 7.63 14.58
CA ALA A 148 -0.26 6.45 15.14
C ALA A 148 -0.91 5.62 14.02
N PRO A 149 -0.92 4.28 14.12
CA PRO A 149 -1.42 3.42 13.07
C PRO A 149 -2.81 3.85 12.60
N LEU A 150 -2.95 4.12 11.30
CA LEU A 150 -4.20 4.65 10.77
C LEU A 150 -5.26 3.54 10.65
N ARG A 151 -6.52 3.97 10.56
CA ARG A 151 -7.65 3.08 10.34
C ARG A 151 -8.55 3.65 9.26
N PHE A 152 -8.88 2.83 8.28
CA PHE A 152 -9.83 3.16 7.23
C PHE A 152 -10.94 2.11 7.17
N VAL A 153 -12.14 2.55 6.85
CA VAL A 153 -13.36 1.75 6.68
C VAL A 153 -13.93 2.09 5.33
N PHE A 154 -14.15 1.09 4.50
CA PHE A 154 -14.72 1.24 3.18
C PHE A 154 -16.06 0.54 3.10
N ASP A 155 -16.97 1.08 2.29
CA ASP A 155 -18.13 0.31 1.83
C ASP A 155 -17.62 -0.86 0.99
N ARG A 156 -18.03 -2.09 1.34
CA ARG A 156 -17.53 -3.31 0.72
C ARG A 156 -17.89 -3.42 -0.76
N THR A 157 -19.06 -2.92 -1.15
CA THR A 157 -19.48 -2.95 -2.55
C THR A 157 -18.62 -2.01 -3.37
N GLN A 158 -18.42 -0.78 -2.91
CA GLN A 158 -17.57 0.22 -3.56
C GLN A 158 -16.12 -0.27 -3.65
N TYR A 159 -15.56 -0.80 -2.57
CA TYR A 159 -14.20 -1.34 -2.51
C TYR A 159 -13.98 -2.45 -3.54
N ARG A 160 -14.92 -3.40 -3.63
CA ARG A 160 -14.85 -4.51 -4.59
C ARG A 160 -14.94 -4.01 -6.04
N LEU A 161 -15.89 -3.12 -6.33
CA LEU A 161 -16.06 -2.56 -7.68
C LEU A 161 -14.80 -1.80 -8.13
N GLU A 162 -14.13 -1.12 -7.21
CA GLU A 162 -12.90 -0.41 -7.53
C GLU A 162 -11.74 -1.35 -7.87
N LEU A 163 -11.58 -2.44 -7.11
CA LEU A 163 -10.62 -3.49 -7.47
C LEU A 163 -10.96 -4.11 -8.83
N GLU A 164 -12.22 -4.47 -9.06
CA GLU A 164 -12.67 -5.05 -10.33
C GLU A 164 -12.38 -4.11 -11.52
N ARG A 165 -12.69 -2.81 -11.38
CA ARG A 165 -12.36 -1.79 -12.40
C ARG A 165 -10.87 -1.76 -12.70
N HIS A 166 -10.04 -1.69 -11.66
CA HIS A 166 -8.59 -1.61 -11.80
C HIS A 166 -8.00 -2.81 -12.55
N PHE A 167 -8.41 -4.04 -12.20
CA PHE A 167 -7.93 -5.25 -12.90
C PHE A 167 -8.51 -5.41 -14.32
N GLN A 168 -9.70 -4.87 -14.63
CA GLN A 168 -10.24 -4.87 -15.99
C GLN A 168 -9.48 -3.92 -16.93
N GLU A 169 -9.10 -2.74 -16.44
CA GLU A 169 -8.30 -1.77 -17.20
C GLU A 169 -6.94 -2.36 -17.59
N ARG A 170 -6.32 -3.10 -16.67
CA ARG A 170 -5.07 -3.84 -16.91
C ARG A 170 -5.19 -4.81 -18.08
N HIS A 171 -6.22 -5.67 -18.10
CA HIS A 171 -6.44 -6.62 -19.21
C HIS A 171 -6.68 -5.94 -20.55
N SER A 172 -7.24 -4.72 -20.55
CA SER A 172 -7.46 -3.96 -21.78
C SER A 172 -6.16 -3.41 -22.37
N GLN A 173 -5.13 -3.20 -21.55
CA GLN A 173 -3.81 -2.73 -21.97
C GLN A 173 -2.89 -3.85 -22.49
N GLU A 174 -3.15 -5.10 -22.08
CA GLU A 174 -2.42 -6.29 -22.55
C GLU A 174 -2.91 -6.81 -23.92
N ARG A 175 -3.99 -6.24 -24.49
CA ARG A 175 -4.43 -6.61 -25.84
C ARG A 175 -3.42 -6.10 -26.89
N PRO A 176 -2.83 -6.98 -27.72
CA PRO A 176 -2.00 -6.52 -28.82
C PRO A 176 -2.85 -5.64 -29.75
N LEU A 177 -2.29 -4.52 -30.19
CA LEU A 177 -2.87 -3.72 -31.27
C LEU A 177 -3.09 -4.65 -32.48
N PRO A 178 -4.26 -4.55 -33.16
CA PRO A 178 -4.47 -5.30 -34.38
C PRO A 178 -3.37 -4.96 -35.41
N PRO A 179 -2.94 -5.94 -36.23
CA PRO A 179 -1.87 -5.75 -37.21
C PRO A 179 -2.20 -4.70 -38.26
#